data_AF-A0A8B7JVN2-F1
#
_entry.id   AF-A0A8B7JVN2-F1
#
_cell.length_a   1.000
_cell.length_b   1.000
_cell.length_c   1.000
_cell.angle_alpha   90.00
_cell.angle_beta   90.00
_cell.angle_gamma   90.00
#
_symmetry.space_group_name_H-M   'P 1'
#
loop_
_entity.id
_entity.type
_entity.pdbx_description
1 polymer ?
#
loop_
_entity_poly.entity_id
_entity_poly.type
_entity_poly.pdbx_seq_one_letter_code
_entity_poly.pdbx_strand_id
1 'polypeptide(L)'
;MPLEGGMMETSVESKQRKRRFSEEVPPSGNSTKKPKVDVPGNPAAQSVPSSPSIPGTSVLKAWCVSPEDKQQAALLRPTEVYWDLDIQTNAVIKQRAPSEVLSPHPEVELLRSQLILKLRQHYRELCQQREGIDPPRESFNRWMLERKVVDKGTDPLLPSDCEPVVSPSMFREIMNDIPIRLSRIKFREEAKRLLFKYAEAAKRLIESRSASPDSRKVVKWNVEDTFSWLRRDHSASKEDYMDRLEHLRKQCGPHVSAAAKDSVEGICSKIYYISLEYVKRIREKHLAILKENNISAEIEAPEVQDRLVYCYPVRLAIPSPPLPSVEMHMENNVACVRYKGEMVKVSRNYFSKLWLLYRYSCIDDSGFEKFLPRVWCLLRRYQMMFGVGLYEGTGLQGALPVHVFEALHKLFGVSFECFASPLNCYFKQYCSAFLDTDGYFGSRGPCLDFFPISGSFEANPPFCEELMDAMVSHFEKLLESSSEPLSFIVFIPEWRDPPTPALTRMEQSKFKRHQLILPAFDHEYRSGSQHICKKEEMYYKAVHNTAILFLQNSAGFSKWEPTPERLQELVAAYKHSGRTLSSSSSSSSSSSSSSSSSTADKERELGREQSSSRETNPN
;
A
#
# COMPACT_ATOMS: atom_id res chain seq x y z
N MET A 1 -22.39 50.03 -6.25
CA MET A 1 -23.68 50.42 -6.87
C MET A 1 -24.71 50.57 -5.74
N PRO A 2 -25.59 51.58 -5.77
CA PRO A 2 -26.60 51.86 -4.74
C PRO A 2 -27.92 51.08 -5.04
N LEU A 3 -29.06 51.14 -4.31
CA LEU A 3 -29.74 52.18 -3.49
C LEU A 3 -30.43 51.55 -2.24
N GLU A 4 -30.70 52.27 -1.14
CA GLU A 4 -32.00 52.90 -0.73
C GLU A 4 -33.27 52.03 -0.90
N GLY A 5 -34.29 52.01 -0.02
CA GLY A 5 -34.60 52.69 1.27
C GLY A 5 -35.94 52.10 1.81
N GLY A 6 -36.61 52.55 2.88
CA GLY A 6 -36.39 53.60 3.89
C GLY A 6 -37.70 53.86 4.69
N MET A 7 -37.65 54.62 5.81
CA MET A 7 -38.81 55.16 6.59
C MET A 7 -39.73 54.12 7.30
N MET A 8 -40.51 54.43 8.37
CA MET A 8 -40.74 55.61 9.23
C MET A 8 -41.09 55.11 10.66
N GLU A 9 -40.69 55.77 11.77
CA GLU A 9 -41.50 56.68 12.63
C GLU A 9 -42.89 56.17 13.09
N THR A 10 -43.40 56.40 14.32
CA THR A 10 -43.01 57.35 15.40
C THR A 10 -43.34 56.84 16.83
N SER A 11 -43.08 57.69 17.84
CA SER A 11 -43.37 57.57 19.30
C SER A 11 -44.87 57.41 19.68
N VAL A 12 -45.28 57.15 20.94
CA VAL A 12 -45.38 58.11 22.09
C VAL A 12 -45.62 57.41 23.46
N GLU A 13 -44.95 57.95 24.50
CA GLU A 13 -45.25 58.09 25.97
C GLU A 13 -46.56 57.56 26.64
N SER A 14 -46.70 57.38 27.98
CA SER A 14 -45.79 57.36 29.17
C SER A 14 -46.54 56.97 30.49
N LYS A 15 -45.83 57.01 31.64
CA LYS A 15 -46.31 57.22 33.06
C LYS A 15 -46.85 56.04 33.92
N GLN A 16 -45.94 55.50 34.74
CA GLN A 16 -45.96 55.43 36.23
C GLN A 16 -47.28 55.18 37.02
N ARG A 17 -47.24 54.22 37.96
CA ARG A 17 -47.66 54.46 39.38
C ARG A 17 -46.99 53.50 40.39
N LYS A 18 -47.20 53.75 41.70
CA LYS A 18 -46.47 53.16 42.86
C LYS A 18 -47.42 52.39 43.80
N ARG A 19 -46.95 51.32 44.49
CA ARG A 19 -46.86 51.21 46.00
C ARG A 19 -46.67 49.76 46.55
N ARG A 20 -45.51 49.54 47.20
CA ARG A 20 -45.28 49.09 48.60
C ARG A 20 -46.21 48.08 49.34
N PHE A 21 -45.57 47.04 49.91
CA PHE A 21 -45.86 46.26 51.14
C PHE A 21 -47.22 45.51 51.22
N SER A 22 -47.35 44.38 51.94
CA SER A 22 -46.40 43.63 52.80
C SER A 22 -45.97 42.29 52.12
N GLU A 23 -45.84 41.08 52.70
CA GLU A 23 -45.91 40.51 54.08
C GLU A 23 -45.07 39.19 54.17
N GLU A 24 -45.19 38.42 55.26
CA GLU A 24 -44.30 37.28 55.66
C GLU A 24 -45.13 35.99 55.98
N VAL A 25 -44.64 34.78 56.35
CA VAL A 25 -43.36 34.35 56.98
C VAL A 25 -42.63 33.16 56.25
N PRO A 26 -42.53 31.86 56.66
CA PRO A 26 -41.25 31.15 56.48
C PRO A 26 -41.22 29.97 55.47
N PRO A 27 -40.07 29.76 54.78
CA PRO A 27 -39.69 28.49 54.16
C PRO A 27 -38.73 27.66 55.04
N SER A 28 -38.55 26.38 54.71
CA SER A 28 -37.53 25.50 55.31
C SER A 28 -36.55 24.96 54.25
N GLY A 29 -35.34 24.56 54.66
CA GLY A 29 -34.45 23.69 53.86
C GLY A 29 -33.14 24.28 53.33
N ASN A 30 -32.06 24.09 54.10
CA ASN A 30 -30.69 23.80 53.68
C ASN A 30 -29.98 24.64 52.58
N SER A 31 -29.16 25.59 53.06
CA SER A 31 -27.77 25.85 52.60
C SER A 31 -27.43 25.87 51.10
N THR A 32 -27.77 26.99 50.47
CA THR A 32 -26.82 27.83 49.72
C THR A 32 -25.83 27.17 48.73
N LYS A 33 -26.15 27.26 47.43
CA LYS A 33 -25.17 27.61 46.39
C LYS A 33 -25.11 29.14 46.23
N LYS A 34 -24.02 29.69 45.68
CA LYS A 34 -23.92 31.07 45.18
C LYS A 34 -23.39 31.08 43.72
N PRO A 35 -23.59 32.18 42.96
CA PRO A 35 -24.20 32.06 41.63
C PRO A 35 -23.23 31.94 40.44
N LYS A 36 -23.81 31.55 39.30
CA LYS A 36 -23.23 31.72 37.96
C LYS A 36 -22.92 33.19 37.64
N VAL A 37 -21.92 33.37 36.79
CA VAL A 37 -21.89 34.42 35.77
C VAL A 37 -21.79 33.70 34.42
N ASP A 38 -22.67 34.03 33.48
CA ASP A 38 -22.69 33.40 32.15
C ASP A 38 -21.80 34.18 31.16
N VAL A 39 -21.05 33.45 30.34
CA VAL A 39 -20.24 33.96 29.22
C VAL A 39 -20.54 33.07 27.99
N PRO A 40 -20.64 33.63 26.76
CA PRO A 40 -21.25 32.89 25.63
C PRO A 40 -20.50 31.63 25.19
N GLY A 41 -21.27 30.69 24.64
CA GLY A 41 -20.83 29.32 24.36
C GLY A 41 -19.71 29.18 23.35
N ASN A 42 -18.79 28.25 23.65
CA ASN A 42 -17.94 27.58 22.70
C ASN A 42 -18.63 26.26 22.28
N PRO A 43 -18.59 25.80 21.00
CA PRO A 43 -19.25 24.56 20.60
C PRO A 43 -18.75 23.36 21.40
N ALA A 44 -19.67 22.47 21.81
CA ALA A 44 -19.32 21.35 22.68
C ALA A 44 -18.40 20.35 21.97
N ALA A 45 -17.22 20.11 22.54
CA ALA A 45 -16.38 18.99 22.15
C ALA A 45 -17.13 17.67 22.42
N GLN A 46 -17.38 16.89 21.37
CA GLN A 46 -18.02 15.59 21.50
C GLN A 46 -17.10 14.65 22.29
N SER A 47 -17.63 13.95 23.28
CA SER A 47 -16.85 12.99 24.06
C SER A 47 -16.37 11.84 23.16
N VAL A 48 -15.05 11.62 23.12
CA VAL A 48 -14.43 10.44 22.49
C VAL A 48 -15.13 9.17 23.00
N PRO A 49 -15.50 8.23 22.11
CA PRO A 49 -16.22 7.02 22.51
C PRO A 49 -15.44 6.23 23.56
N SER A 50 -16.11 5.84 24.65
CA SER A 50 -15.57 4.91 25.64
C SER A 50 -15.17 3.60 24.97
N SER A 51 -14.03 3.05 25.36
CA SER A 51 -13.47 1.84 24.74
C SER A 51 -14.47 0.68 24.79
N PRO A 52 -14.62 -0.11 23.71
CA PRO A 52 -15.65 -1.13 23.63
C PRO A 52 -15.50 -2.17 24.75
N SER A 53 -16.59 -2.39 25.50
CA SER A 53 -16.64 -3.29 26.64
C SER A 53 -16.21 -4.70 26.26
N ILE A 54 -15.20 -5.24 26.95
CA ILE A 54 -14.60 -6.54 26.66
C ILE A 54 -15.62 -7.67 26.92
N PRO A 55 -16.01 -8.47 25.91
CA PRO A 55 -16.51 -9.82 26.13
C PRO A 55 -15.31 -10.65 26.59
N GLY A 56 -15.38 -11.22 27.80
CA GLY A 56 -14.23 -11.85 28.46
C GLY A 56 -13.48 -12.88 27.61
N THR A 57 -12.17 -13.01 27.86
CA THR A 57 -11.21 -13.87 27.14
C THR A 57 -11.69 -15.32 26.98
N SER A 58 -12.42 -15.61 25.90
CA SER A 58 -13.02 -16.92 25.63
C SER A 58 -13.23 -17.24 24.14
N VAL A 59 -12.57 -16.49 23.22
CA VAL A 59 -12.74 -16.60 21.77
C VAL A 59 -12.41 -18.01 21.22
N LEU A 60 -11.50 -18.73 21.89
CA LEU A 60 -11.12 -20.11 21.56
C LEU A 60 -11.99 -21.22 22.21
N LYS A 61 -12.91 -20.87 23.13
CA LYS A 61 -13.77 -21.85 23.84
C LYS A 61 -15.20 -21.93 23.30
N ALA A 62 -15.68 -20.93 22.56
CA ALA A 62 -16.99 -20.94 21.91
C ALA A 62 -16.97 -21.69 20.56
N TRP A 63 -16.44 -22.92 20.56
CA TRP A 63 -16.32 -23.79 19.38
C TRP A 63 -17.12 -25.08 19.61
N CYS A 64 -17.64 -25.65 18.53
CA CYS A 64 -18.36 -26.93 18.43
C CYS A 64 -19.82 -26.94 18.92
N VAL A 65 -20.76 -27.19 17.99
CA VAL A 65 -22.04 -27.87 18.30
C VAL A 65 -22.18 -29.14 17.45
N SER A 66 -21.71 -29.15 16.19
CA SER A 66 -21.63 -30.38 15.39
C SER A 66 -20.24 -31.08 15.48
N PRO A 67 -20.13 -32.35 15.03
CA PRO A 67 -18.85 -33.01 14.78
C PRO A 67 -18.11 -32.44 13.56
N GLU A 68 -18.82 -32.00 12.54
CA GLU A 68 -18.26 -31.52 11.27
C GLU A 68 -17.51 -30.18 11.47
N ASP A 69 -18.07 -29.29 12.31
CA ASP A 69 -17.41 -28.05 12.75
C ASP A 69 -16.01 -28.30 13.33
N LYS A 70 -15.82 -29.39 14.09
CA LYS A 70 -14.53 -29.74 14.71
C LYS A 70 -13.48 -30.05 13.66
N GLN A 71 -13.88 -30.73 12.59
CA GLN A 71 -12.99 -31.16 11.53
C GLN A 71 -12.67 -29.98 10.59
N GLN A 72 -13.68 -29.20 10.22
CA GLN A 72 -13.54 -27.96 9.46
C GLN A 72 -12.63 -26.94 10.18
N ALA A 73 -12.85 -26.73 11.48
CA ALA A 73 -12.09 -25.76 12.27
C ALA A 73 -10.70 -26.27 12.70
N ALA A 74 -10.43 -27.58 12.65
CA ALA A 74 -9.07 -28.12 12.77
C ALA A 74 -8.25 -27.89 11.49
N LEU A 75 -8.87 -27.95 10.31
CA LEU A 75 -8.23 -27.57 9.04
C LEU A 75 -7.86 -26.07 9.02
N LEU A 76 -8.71 -25.21 9.58
CA LEU A 76 -8.55 -23.75 9.64
C LEU A 76 -7.70 -23.19 10.81
N ARG A 77 -6.90 -24.02 11.50
CA ARG A 77 -5.89 -23.52 12.46
C ARG A 77 -4.57 -23.20 11.74
N PRO A 78 -4.04 -21.96 11.86
CA PRO A 78 -2.70 -21.64 11.38
C PRO A 78 -1.64 -22.46 12.12
N THR A 79 -0.60 -22.91 11.40
CA THR A 79 0.60 -23.52 12.00
C THR A 79 1.68 -22.49 12.33
N GLU A 80 1.67 -21.37 11.61
CA GLU A 80 2.52 -20.20 11.83
C GLU A 80 1.68 -18.94 11.71
N VAL A 81 2.00 -17.93 12.52
CA VAL A 81 1.21 -16.69 12.68
C VAL A 81 2.13 -15.50 12.45
N TYR A 82 1.69 -14.58 11.60
CA TYR A 82 2.46 -13.41 11.16
C TYR A 82 1.65 -12.10 11.32
N TRP A 83 0.76 -12.08 12.32
CA TRP A 83 -0.28 -11.06 12.57
C TRP A 83 -0.80 -11.16 14.02
N ASP A 84 -1.40 -10.09 14.54
CA ASP A 84 -2.24 -10.10 15.74
C ASP A 84 -3.61 -9.47 15.41
N LEU A 85 -4.65 -10.31 15.45
CA LEU A 85 -6.02 -9.90 15.16
C LEU A 85 -6.85 -9.63 16.43
N ASP A 86 -6.30 -9.83 17.62
CA ASP A 86 -7.00 -9.55 18.88
C ASP A 86 -6.79 -8.10 19.33
N ILE A 87 -5.66 -7.46 18.98
CA ILE A 87 -5.44 -6.02 19.16
C ILE A 87 -6.60 -5.19 18.58
N GLN A 88 -7.20 -4.36 19.42
CA GLN A 88 -8.34 -3.49 19.05
C GLN A 88 -7.85 -2.15 18.50
N THR A 89 -8.64 -1.54 17.63
CA THR A 89 -8.33 -0.21 17.07
C THR A 89 -8.40 0.88 18.13
N ASN A 90 -7.44 1.82 18.10
CA ASN A 90 -7.56 3.12 18.76
C ASN A 90 -7.80 4.27 17.78
N ALA A 91 -8.00 3.97 16.49
CA ALA A 91 -8.32 4.96 15.47
C ALA A 91 -9.79 5.40 15.59
N VAL A 92 -10.02 6.69 15.85
CA VAL A 92 -11.34 7.33 15.92
C VAL A 92 -11.59 8.16 14.67
N ILE A 93 -12.78 8.02 14.09
CA ILE A 93 -13.25 8.76 12.92
C ILE A 93 -14.59 9.44 13.22
N LYS A 94 -15.00 10.42 12.41
CA LYS A 94 -16.43 10.71 12.25
C LYS A 94 -17.10 9.50 11.61
N GLN A 95 -18.34 9.19 11.99
CA GLN A 95 -19.13 8.20 11.25
C GLN A 95 -19.26 8.66 9.78
N ARG A 96 -19.16 7.71 8.84
CA ARG A 96 -19.23 7.95 7.40
C ARG A 96 -20.32 7.10 6.74
N ALA A 97 -20.85 7.59 5.62
CA ALA A 97 -21.73 6.82 4.75
C ALA A 97 -21.04 5.54 4.25
N PRO A 98 -21.80 4.50 3.85
CA PRO A 98 -21.28 3.44 3.01
C PRO A 98 -20.81 3.98 1.65
N SER A 99 -19.84 3.31 1.02
CA SER A 99 -19.31 3.65 -0.29
C SER A 99 -20.22 3.16 -1.43
N GLU A 100 -20.25 3.91 -2.52
CA GLU A 100 -21.05 3.62 -3.73
C GLU A 100 -20.38 2.60 -4.68
N VAL A 101 -19.17 2.11 -4.35
CA VAL A 101 -18.49 1.09 -5.15
C VAL A 101 -19.27 -0.23 -5.08
N LEU A 102 -19.44 -0.86 -6.24
CA LEU A 102 -20.27 -2.06 -6.41
C LEU A 102 -19.64 -3.29 -5.73
N SER A 103 -20.46 -4.07 -5.03
CA SER A 103 -20.04 -5.31 -4.35
C SER A 103 -19.36 -6.31 -5.33
N PRO A 104 -18.20 -6.90 -4.99
CA PRO A 104 -17.40 -7.70 -5.92
C PRO A 104 -18.06 -9.03 -6.27
N HIS A 105 -17.97 -9.41 -7.55
CA HIS A 105 -18.57 -10.62 -8.09
C HIS A 105 -17.57 -11.38 -8.99
N PRO A 106 -17.41 -12.71 -8.88
CA PRO A 106 -16.38 -13.47 -9.60
C PRO A 106 -16.38 -13.27 -11.13
N GLU A 107 -17.54 -13.15 -11.76
CA GLU A 107 -17.64 -12.86 -13.21
C GLU A 107 -17.04 -11.49 -13.59
N VAL A 108 -17.12 -10.50 -12.70
CA VAL A 108 -16.61 -9.15 -12.93
C VAL A 108 -15.10 -9.10 -12.70
N GLU A 109 -14.59 -9.79 -11.67
CA GLU A 109 -13.14 -9.95 -11.49
C GLU A 109 -12.50 -10.79 -12.60
N LEU A 110 -13.22 -11.79 -13.14
CA LEU A 110 -12.78 -12.54 -14.30
C LEU A 110 -12.62 -11.63 -15.52
N LEU A 111 -13.66 -10.84 -15.86
CA LEU A 111 -13.60 -9.86 -16.94
C LEU A 111 -12.49 -8.82 -16.71
N ARG A 112 -12.39 -8.23 -15.51
CA ARG A 112 -11.34 -7.26 -15.16
C ARG A 112 -9.94 -7.87 -15.31
N SER A 113 -9.75 -9.13 -14.90
CA SER A 113 -8.45 -9.82 -15.05
C SER A 113 -8.04 -9.99 -16.51
N GLN A 114 -8.97 -10.40 -17.38
CA GLN A 114 -8.71 -10.54 -18.82
C GLN A 114 -8.41 -9.18 -19.48
N LEU A 115 -9.05 -8.10 -19.03
CA LEU A 115 -8.82 -6.75 -19.54
C LEU A 115 -7.49 -6.16 -19.04
N ILE A 116 -7.09 -6.39 -17.79
CA ILE A 116 -5.78 -5.96 -17.27
C ILE A 116 -4.64 -6.66 -18.00
N LEU A 117 -4.75 -7.96 -18.27
CA LEU A 117 -3.75 -8.70 -19.05
C LEU A 117 -3.61 -8.14 -20.49
N LYS A 118 -4.73 -7.77 -21.13
CA LYS A 118 -4.73 -7.07 -22.43
C LYS A 118 -4.12 -5.67 -22.34
N LEU A 119 -4.36 -4.92 -21.27
CA LEU A 119 -3.80 -3.58 -21.09
C LEU A 119 -2.28 -3.63 -20.86
N ARG A 120 -1.78 -4.59 -20.07
CA ARG A 120 -0.33 -4.88 -19.92
C ARG A 120 0.30 -5.28 -21.26
N GLN A 121 -0.39 -6.08 -22.08
CA GLN A 121 0.09 -6.47 -23.40
C GLN A 121 0.12 -5.29 -24.38
N HIS A 122 -0.92 -4.45 -24.44
CA HIS A 122 -0.90 -3.23 -25.25
C HIS A 122 0.18 -2.23 -24.81
N TYR A 123 0.51 -2.18 -23.52
CA TYR A 123 1.61 -1.36 -23.03
C TYR A 123 2.99 -1.84 -23.53
N ARG A 124 3.21 -3.16 -23.52
CA ARG A 124 4.38 -3.81 -24.14
C ARG A 124 4.46 -3.53 -25.65
N GLU A 125 3.36 -3.69 -26.36
CA GLU A 125 3.26 -3.43 -27.80
C GLU A 125 3.60 -1.98 -28.13
N LEU A 126 3.04 -1.01 -27.40
CA LEU A 126 3.30 0.42 -27.63
C LEU A 126 4.76 0.83 -27.36
N CYS A 127 5.38 0.33 -26.29
CA CYS A 127 6.80 0.58 -26.02
C CYS A 127 7.69 0.00 -27.13
N GLN A 128 7.43 -1.25 -27.53
CA GLN A 128 8.25 -1.96 -28.52
C GLN A 128 8.06 -1.42 -29.94
N GLN A 129 6.85 -0.98 -30.32
CA GLN A 129 6.55 -0.44 -31.65
C GLN A 129 7.00 1.01 -31.83
N ARG A 130 6.94 1.85 -30.78
CA ARG A 130 7.27 3.28 -30.88
C ARG A 130 8.71 3.62 -30.53
N GLU A 131 9.20 3.10 -29.40
CA GLU A 131 10.54 3.41 -28.88
C GLU A 131 11.55 2.28 -29.12
N GLY A 132 11.08 1.06 -29.40
CA GLY A 132 11.95 -0.10 -29.63
C GLY A 132 12.45 -0.77 -28.34
N ILE A 133 11.79 -0.52 -27.20
CA ILE A 133 12.17 -1.03 -25.88
C ILE A 133 11.07 -1.89 -25.25
N ASP A 134 11.47 -2.83 -24.39
CA ASP A 134 10.60 -3.42 -23.38
C ASP A 134 10.11 -2.34 -22.39
N PRO A 135 8.90 -2.48 -21.83
CA PRO A 135 8.48 -1.69 -20.66
C PRO A 135 9.52 -1.70 -19.52
N PRO A 136 9.78 -0.56 -18.87
CA PRO A 136 10.54 -0.53 -17.63
C PRO A 136 9.91 -1.46 -16.57
N ARG A 137 10.73 -2.04 -15.69
CA ARG A 137 10.24 -3.05 -14.73
C ARG A 137 9.36 -2.39 -13.68
N GLU A 138 8.18 -2.95 -13.44
CA GLU A 138 7.16 -2.44 -12.50
C GLU A 138 6.50 -1.09 -12.88
N SER A 139 6.83 -0.47 -14.03
CA SER A 139 6.28 0.84 -14.41
C SER A 139 4.76 0.83 -14.56
N PHE A 140 4.18 -0.27 -15.05
CA PHE A 140 2.73 -0.44 -15.14
C PHE A 140 2.07 -0.51 -13.75
N ASN A 141 2.75 -1.09 -12.77
CA ASN A 141 2.25 -1.22 -11.40
C ASN A 141 2.35 0.13 -10.65
N ARG A 142 3.46 0.86 -10.81
CA ARG A 142 3.60 2.23 -10.31
C ARG A 142 2.64 3.21 -11.02
N TRP A 143 2.37 3.03 -12.31
CA TRP A 143 1.34 3.76 -13.02
C TRP A 143 -0.05 3.56 -12.40
N MET A 144 -0.46 2.32 -12.09
CA MET A 144 -1.75 2.10 -11.42
C MET A 144 -1.81 2.77 -10.03
N LEU A 145 -0.72 2.74 -9.25
CA LEU A 145 -0.63 3.45 -7.97
C LEU A 145 -0.73 4.98 -8.14
N GLU A 146 0.08 5.56 -9.02
CA GLU A 146 0.14 7.01 -9.27
C GLU A 146 -1.19 7.54 -9.79
N ARG A 147 -1.80 6.85 -10.78
CA ARG A 147 -3.10 7.24 -11.31
C ARG A 147 -4.18 7.23 -10.23
N LYS A 148 -4.19 6.25 -9.31
CA LYS A 148 -5.15 6.19 -8.19
C LYS A 148 -4.95 7.27 -7.11
N VAL A 149 -3.93 8.13 -7.21
CA VAL A 149 -3.82 9.36 -6.41
C VAL A 149 -4.72 10.49 -6.95
N VAL A 150 -4.99 10.51 -8.27
CA VAL A 150 -5.71 11.58 -8.98
C VAL A 150 -7.00 11.13 -9.67
N ASP A 151 -7.24 9.82 -9.75
CA ASP A 151 -8.40 9.23 -10.41
C ASP A 151 -9.70 9.44 -9.63
N LYS A 152 -10.66 10.13 -10.25
CA LYS A 152 -12.04 10.30 -9.75
C LYS A 152 -12.97 9.19 -10.28
N GLY A 153 -12.39 8.16 -10.91
CA GLY A 153 -13.08 7.03 -11.52
C GLY A 153 -13.76 6.10 -10.53
N THR A 154 -14.65 5.23 -11.04
CA THR A 154 -15.48 4.32 -10.21
C THR A 154 -15.09 2.84 -10.26
N ASP A 155 -14.02 2.48 -10.99
CA ASP A 155 -13.42 1.14 -10.88
C ASP A 155 -12.38 1.13 -9.75
N PRO A 156 -12.34 0.09 -8.90
CA PRO A 156 -11.40 0.03 -7.78
C PRO A 156 -9.92 -0.19 -8.17
N LEU A 157 -9.60 -0.55 -9.42
CA LEU A 157 -8.23 -0.87 -9.84
C LEU A 157 -7.78 -0.11 -11.10
N LEU A 158 -8.58 -0.10 -12.17
CA LEU A 158 -8.23 0.61 -13.40
C LEU A 158 -8.59 2.11 -13.29
N PRO A 159 -7.74 3.04 -13.79
CA PRO A 159 -8.08 4.46 -13.86
C PRO A 159 -9.03 4.78 -15.02
N SER A 160 -9.85 5.83 -14.86
CA SER A 160 -10.81 6.28 -15.88
C SER A 160 -11.14 7.78 -15.90
N ASP A 161 -10.85 8.54 -14.83
CA ASP A 161 -11.04 10.00 -14.77
C ASP A 161 -9.85 10.67 -14.05
N CYS A 162 -8.72 10.76 -14.73
CA CYS A 162 -7.46 11.32 -14.24
C CYS A 162 -7.09 12.62 -14.96
N GLU A 163 -6.69 13.63 -14.19
CA GLU A 163 -6.08 14.85 -14.69
C GLU A 163 -4.69 15.04 -14.03
N PRO A 164 -3.60 15.28 -14.79
CA PRO A 164 -3.49 15.28 -16.25
C PRO A 164 -3.61 13.85 -16.84
N VAL A 165 -4.00 13.73 -18.12
CA VAL A 165 -4.12 12.44 -18.83
C VAL A 165 -2.79 11.68 -18.93
N VAL A 166 -1.69 12.38 -19.20
CA VAL A 166 -0.34 11.81 -19.21
C VAL A 166 0.12 11.55 -17.77
N SER A 167 0.57 10.33 -17.49
CA SER A 167 1.14 9.97 -16.19
C SER A 167 2.59 10.44 -16.07
N PRO A 168 2.94 11.26 -15.05
CA PRO A 168 4.33 11.65 -14.80
C PRO A 168 5.20 10.46 -14.39
N SER A 169 4.64 9.44 -13.72
CA SER A 169 5.34 8.19 -13.37
C SER A 169 5.68 7.38 -14.65
N MET A 170 4.68 7.02 -15.46
CA MET A 170 4.92 6.24 -16.68
C MET A 170 5.83 6.98 -17.67
N PHE A 171 5.65 8.30 -17.82
CA PHE A 171 6.52 9.12 -18.67
C PHE A 171 7.98 9.12 -18.17
N ARG A 172 8.20 9.40 -16.87
CA ARG A 172 9.52 9.44 -16.22
C ARG A 172 10.30 8.13 -16.41
N GLU A 173 9.61 7.00 -16.25
CA GLU A 173 10.25 5.68 -16.38
C GLU A 173 10.57 5.30 -17.83
N ILE A 174 9.65 5.52 -18.78
CA ILE A 174 9.92 5.22 -20.20
C ILE A 174 11.07 6.09 -20.70
N MET A 175 11.10 7.38 -20.33
CA MET A 175 12.13 8.33 -20.75
C MET A 175 13.52 7.99 -20.19
N ASN A 176 13.61 7.31 -19.03
CA ASN A 176 14.90 6.87 -18.49
C ASN A 176 15.54 5.74 -19.32
N ASP A 177 14.73 4.87 -19.91
CA ASP A 177 15.16 3.71 -20.71
C ASP A 177 15.27 4.04 -22.23
N ILE A 178 15.16 5.33 -22.60
CA ILE A 178 15.40 5.85 -23.97
C ILE A 178 16.83 6.46 -24.05
N PRO A 179 17.58 6.28 -25.15
CA PRO A 179 17.24 5.54 -26.37
C PRO A 179 17.51 4.04 -26.27
N ILE A 180 18.17 3.60 -25.18
CA ILE A 180 18.27 2.20 -24.75
C ILE A 180 18.26 2.13 -23.22
N ARG A 181 17.69 1.05 -22.70
CA ARG A 181 17.76 0.70 -21.29
C ARG A 181 19.21 0.45 -20.86
N LEU A 182 19.66 1.17 -19.83
CA LEU A 182 20.96 0.93 -19.22
C LEU A 182 20.90 -0.31 -18.31
N SER A 183 21.97 -1.10 -18.28
CA SER A 183 22.05 -2.36 -17.52
C SER A 183 23.32 -2.40 -16.66
N ARG A 184 23.30 -3.18 -15.57
CA ARG A 184 24.42 -3.23 -14.61
C ARG A 184 25.62 -3.97 -15.21
N ILE A 185 26.58 -3.19 -15.69
CA ILE A 185 27.82 -3.67 -16.33
C ILE A 185 28.74 -4.38 -15.32
N LYS A 186 29.12 -5.63 -15.63
CA LYS A 186 30.13 -6.39 -14.90
C LYS A 186 31.49 -6.21 -15.55
N PHE A 187 31.61 -6.45 -16.85
CA PHE A 187 32.88 -6.58 -17.57
C PHE A 187 33.17 -5.41 -18.53
N ARG A 188 34.45 -5.18 -18.83
CA ARG A 188 34.95 -4.12 -19.73
C ARG A 188 34.29 -4.14 -21.12
N GLU A 189 34.19 -5.31 -21.75
CA GLU A 189 33.58 -5.44 -23.08
C GLU A 189 32.05 -5.26 -23.06
N GLU A 190 31.38 -5.42 -21.91
CA GLU A 190 29.98 -5.04 -21.77
C GLU A 190 29.83 -3.51 -21.71
N ALA A 191 30.74 -2.81 -21.01
CA ALA A 191 30.79 -1.35 -20.95
C ALA A 191 30.96 -0.75 -22.35
N LYS A 192 31.99 -1.21 -23.08
CA LYS A 192 32.28 -0.82 -24.46
C LYS A 192 31.08 -1.05 -25.39
N ARG A 193 30.41 -2.20 -25.25
CA ARG A 193 29.23 -2.58 -26.03
C ARG A 193 28.00 -1.72 -25.68
N LEU A 194 27.81 -1.36 -24.41
CA LEU A 194 26.71 -0.47 -23.99
C LEU A 194 26.93 0.96 -24.50
N LEU A 195 28.16 1.49 -24.37
CA LEU A 195 28.52 2.80 -24.93
C LEU A 195 28.29 2.88 -26.44
N PHE A 196 28.76 1.87 -27.20
CA PHE A 196 28.52 1.80 -28.64
C PHE A 196 27.02 1.79 -28.97
N LYS A 197 26.24 0.92 -28.32
CA LYS A 197 24.77 0.83 -28.54
C LYS A 197 24.04 2.13 -28.18
N TYR A 198 24.45 2.83 -27.11
CA TYR A 198 23.86 4.10 -26.72
C TYR A 198 24.11 5.17 -27.79
N ALA A 199 25.35 5.27 -28.27
CA ALA A 199 25.74 6.21 -29.31
C ALA A 199 25.00 5.95 -30.64
N GLU A 200 24.93 4.68 -31.06
CA GLU A 200 24.18 4.24 -32.23
C GLU A 200 22.68 4.56 -32.13
N ALA A 201 22.05 4.22 -31.00
CA ALA A 201 20.63 4.44 -30.80
C ALA A 201 20.27 5.94 -30.70
N ALA A 202 21.11 6.75 -30.04
CA ALA A 202 20.93 8.20 -29.97
C ALA A 202 21.01 8.86 -31.36
N LYS A 203 21.99 8.46 -32.18
CA LYS A 203 22.10 8.93 -33.57
C LYS A 203 20.92 8.48 -34.42
N ARG A 204 20.51 7.20 -34.34
CA ARG A 204 19.35 6.67 -35.06
C ARG A 204 18.07 7.45 -34.73
N LEU A 205 17.83 7.76 -33.44
CA LEU A 205 16.64 8.47 -32.99
C LEU A 205 16.62 9.94 -33.47
N ILE A 206 17.74 10.66 -33.38
CA ILE A 206 17.81 12.07 -33.82
C ILE A 206 17.79 12.22 -35.36
N GLU A 207 18.08 11.14 -36.10
CA GLU A 207 17.98 11.06 -37.55
C GLU A 207 16.58 10.67 -38.03
N SER A 208 15.91 9.71 -37.37
CA SER A 208 14.56 9.25 -37.75
C SER A 208 13.42 10.14 -37.26
N ARG A 209 13.62 10.96 -36.22
CA ARG A 209 12.59 11.83 -35.64
C ARG A 209 12.80 13.31 -35.95
N SER A 210 11.72 14.08 -35.77
CA SER A 210 11.72 15.54 -35.77
C SER A 210 12.56 16.07 -34.60
N ALA A 211 13.59 16.86 -34.91
CA ALA A 211 14.46 17.52 -33.95
C ALA A 211 14.95 18.85 -34.53
N SER A 212 15.29 19.84 -33.69
CA SER A 212 15.88 21.08 -34.18
C SER A 212 17.23 20.82 -34.89
N PRO A 213 17.61 21.63 -35.90
CA PRO A 213 18.88 21.44 -36.61
C PRO A 213 20.08 21.40 -35.67
N ASP A 214 20.07 22.19 -34.59
CA ASP A 214 21.17 22.25 -33.64
C ASP A 214 21.19 21.06 -32.68
N SER A 215 20.02 20.58 -32.20
CA SER A 215 19.93 19.29 -31.49
C SER A 215 20.50 18.14 -32.33
N ARG A 216 20.19 18.13 -33.63
CA ARG A 216 20.70 17.13 -34.58
C ARG A 216 22.21 17.26 -34.81
N LYS A 217 22.78 18.48 -34.85
CA LYS A 217 24.23 18.70 -34.91
C LYS A 217 24.92 18.19 -33.63
N VAL A 218 24.44 18.61 -32.46
CA VAL A 218 25.04 18.27 -31.15
C VAL A 218 25.07 16.76 -30.92
N VAL A 219 23.96 16.06 -31.15
CA VAL A 219 23.92 14.60 -30.97
C VAL A 219 24.83 13.88 -31.97
N LYS A 220 24.80 14.24 -33.26
CA LYS A 220 25.69 13.62 -34.25
C LYS A 220 27.17 13.82 -33.93
N TRP A 221 27.57 15.04 -33.54
CA TRP A 221 28.96 15.35 -33.22
C TRP A 221 29.46 14.56 -32.00
N ASN A 222 28.70 14.52 -30.91
CA ASN A 222 29.08 13.76 -29.70
C ASN A 222 29.15 12.24 -29.97
N VAL A 223 28.28 11.71 -30.83
CA VAL A 223 28.32 10.30 -31.26
C VAL A 223 29.53 10.02 -32.15
N GLU A 224 29.86 10.93 -33.08
CA GLU A 224 30.99 10.76 -34.00
C GLU A 224 32.35 10.96 -33.32
N ASP A 225 32.44 11.81 -32.30
CA ASP A 225 33.56 11.83 -31.34
C ASP A 225 33.67 10.49 -30.60
N THR A 226 32.58 10.02 -29.98
CA THR A 226 32.56 8.75 -29.23
C THR A 226 33.02 7.57 -30.10
N PHE A 227 32.50 7.44 -31.34
CA PHE A 227 32.95 6.43 -32.28
C PHE A 227 34.39 6.64 -32.77
N SER A 228 34.93 7.85 -32.73
CA SER A 228 36.32 8.13 -33.10
C SER A 228 37.29 7.82 -31.95
N TRP A 229 36.90 8.06 -30.71
CA TRP A 229 37.65 7.61 -29.53
C TRP A 229 37.62 6.07 -29.41
N LEU A 230 36.46 5.42 -29.58
CA LEU A 230 36.32 3.95 -29.59
C LEU A 230 37.15 3.23 -30.67
N ARG A 231 37.56 3.93 -31.74
CA ARG A 231 38.44 3.42 -32.80
C ARG A 231 39.93 3.71 -32.57
N ARG A 232 40.27 4.61 -31.64
CA ARG A 232 41.65 4.99 -31.30
C ARG A 232 42.11 4.25 -30.06
N ASP A 233 41.33 4.33 -28.99
CA ASP A 233 41.72 3.85 -27.67
C ASP A 233 41.40 2.36 -27.49
N HIS A 234 42.45 1.55 -27.60
CA HIS A 234 42.40 0.11 -27.36
C HIS A 234 42.77 -0.25 -25.91
N SER A 235 43.22 0.73 -25.12
CA SER A 235 43.69 0.57 -23.74
C SER A 235 42.59 0.84 -22.70
N ALA A 236 41.65 1.75 -22.99
CA ALA A 236 40.56 2.22 -22.12
C ALA A 236 39.95 1.15 -21.18
N SER A 237 39.91 1.45 -19.89
CA SER A 237 39.37 0.61 -18.82
C SER A 237 37.85 0.44 -18.91
N LYS A 238 37.28 -0.35 -17.99
CA LYS A 238 35.82 -0.44 -17.86
C LYS A 238 35.25 0.91 -17.45
N GLU A 239 35.96 1.61 -16.57
CA GLU A 239 35.60 2.86 -15.95
C GLU A 239 35.62 3.99 -17.00
N ASP A 240 36.65 4.07 -17.85
CA ASP A 240 36.70 4.99 -19.00
C ASP A 240 35.47 4.85 -19.93
N TYR A 241 35.00 3.62 -20.17
CA TYR A 241 33.79 3.37 -20.98
C TYR A 241 32.50 3.80 -20.27
N MET A 242 32.45 3.77 -18.93
CA MET A 242 31.30 4.22 -18.14
C MET A 242 31.27 5.76 -18.03
N ASP A 243 32.41 6.39 -17.76
CA ASP A 243 32.54 7.86 -17.69
C ASP A 243 32.22 8.51 -19.04
N ARG A 244 32.67 7.90 -20.14
CA ARG A 244 32.33 8.37 -21.49
C ARG A 244 30.86 8.14 -21.84
N LEU A 245 30.21 7.11 -21.28
CA LEU A 245 28.77 6.88 -21.39
C LEU A 245 27.97 7.91 -20.58
N GLU A 246 28.38 8.24 -19.36
CA GLU A 246 27.72 9.31 -18.58
C GLU A 246 27.88 10.66 -19.28
N HIS A 247 29.08 11.00 -19.75
CA HIS A 247 29.32 12.21 -20.53
C HIS A 247 28.41 12.27 -21.77
N LEU A 248 28.35 11.19 -22.56
CA LEU A 248 27.49 11.11 -23.74
C LEU A 248 25.99 11.20 -23.38
N ARG A 249 25.57 10.59 -22.26
CA ARG A 249 24.20 10.72 -21.73
C ARG A 249 23.89 12.16 -21.32
N LYS A 250 24.83 12.86 -20.70
CA LYS A 250 24.70 14.26 -20.26
C LYS A 250 24.62 15.24 -21.44
N GLN A 251 25.39 15.02 -22.51
CA GLN A 251 25.34 15.85 -23.72
C GLN A 251 24.12 15.54 -24.59
N CYS A 252 23.87 14.27 -24.92
CA CYS A 252 22.80 13.89 -25.85
C CYS A 252 21.42 13.79 -25.19
N GLY A 253 21.35 13.55 -23.88
CA GLY A 253 20.11 13.28 -23.14
C GLY A 253 19.00 14.30 -23.37
N PRO A 254 19.21 15.61 -23.12
CA PRO A 254 18.19 16.63 -23.33
C PRO A 254 17.62 16.65 -24.76
N HIS A 255 18.50 16.47 -25.77
CA HIS A 255 18.12 16.46 -27.19
C HIS A 255 17.36 15.18 -27.60
N VAL A 256 17.77 14.02 -27.08
CA VAL A 256 17.10 12.74 -27.30
C VAL A 256 15.73 12.72 -26.61
N SER A 257 15.65 13.21 -25.37
CA SER A 257 14.38 13.39 -24.63
C SER A 257 13.42 14.32 -25.37
N ALA A 258 13.89 15.48 -25.84
CA ALA A 258 13.07 16.41 -26.61
C ALA A 258 12.54 15.77 -27.92
N ALA A 259 13.34 14.95 -28.60
CA ALA A 259 12.93 14.24 -29.82
C ALA A 259 12.08 12.97 -29.55
N ALA A 260 11.92 12.54 -28.30
CA ALA A 260 11.11 11.37 -27.92
C ALA A 260 9.80 11.72 -27.21
N LYS A 261 9.72 12.90 -26.57
CA LYS A 261 8.62 13.37 -25.72
C LYS A 261 7.24 13.00 -26.27
N ASP A 262 6.86 13.53 -27.42
CA ASP A 262 5.50 13.42 -27.98
C ASP A 262 5.07 11.97 -28.22
N SER A 263 6.02 11.10 -28.57
CA SER A 263 5.78 9.66 -28.77
C SER A 263 5.44 8.98 -27.44
N VAL A 264 6.19 9.30 -26.38
CA VAL A 264 6.01 8.75 -25.02
C VAL A 264 4.77 9.31 -24.33
N GLU A 265 4.48 10.59 -24.46
CA GLU A 265 3.18 11.17 -24.05
C GLU A 265 2.03 10.47 -24.77
N GLY A 266 2.21 10.14 -26.05
CA GLY A 266 1.29 9.33 -26.83
C GLY A 266 1.15 7.86 -26.36
N ILE A 267 2.17 7.24 -25.76
CA ILE A 267 2.05 5.92 -25.11
C ILE A 267 1.19 6.05 -23.86
N CYS A 268 1.55 7.00 -22.97
CA CYS A 268 0.88 7.22 -21.69
C CYS A 268 -0.62 7.51 -21.90
N SER A 269 -0.92 8.43 -22.83
CA SER A 269 -2.30 8.80 -23.18
C SER A 269 -3.08 7.64 -23.79
N LYS A 270 -2.47 6.84 -24.68
CA LYS A 270 -3.16 5.72 -25.32
C LYS A 270 -3.49 4.60 -24.31
N ILE A 271 -2.60 4.32 -23.36
CA ILE A 271 -2.89 3.35 -22.28
C ILE A 271 -4.00 3.86 -21.35
N TYR A 272 -3.99 5.13 -20.98
CA TYR A 272 -5.10 5.73 -20.23
C TYR A 272 -6.44 5.60 -20.97
N TYR A 273 -6.53 5.93 -22.27
CA TYR A 273 -7.78 5.83 -23.01
C TYR A 273 -8.26 4.39 -23.24
N ILE A 274 -7.36 3.40 -23.33
CA ILE A 274 -7.76 1.97 -23.34
C ILE A 274 -8.28 1.55 -21.96
N SER A 275 -7.64 2.02 -20.87
CA SER A 275 -8.12 1.80 -19.50
C SER A 275 -9.56 2.31 -19.31
N LEU A 276 -9.85 3.53 -19.79
CA LEU A 276 -11.18 4.15 -19.75
C LEU A 276 -12.24 3.30 -20.50
N GLU A 277 -11.91 2.79 -21.70
CA GLU A 277 -12.78 1.86 -22.44
C GLU A 277 -13.04 0.57 -21.64
N TYR A 278 -12.01 0.02 -21.01
CA TYR A 278 -12.10 -1.22 -20.24
C TYR A 278 -12.91 -1.03 -18.95
N VAL A 279 -12.75 0.10 -18.25
CA VAL A 279 -13.56 0.48 -17.08
C VAL A 279 -15.04 0.59 -17.46
N LYS A 280 -15.38 1.23 -18.58
CA LYS A 280 -16.75 1.29 -19.07
C LYS A 280 -17.35 -0.11 -19.26
N ARG A 281 -16.63 -1.00 -19.95
CA ARG A 281 -17.06 -2.39 -20.21
C ARG A 281 -17.22 -3.23 -18.94
N ILE A 282 -16.36 -3.00 -17.93
CA ILE A 282 -16.47 -3.63 -16.60
C ILE A 282 -17.72 -3.12 -15.87
N ARG A 283 -17.95 -1.79 -15.85
CA ARG A 283 -19.12 -1.17 -15.21
C ARG A 283 -20.42 -1.65 -15.88
N GLU A 284 -20.46 -1.73 -17.21
CA GLU A 284 -21.61 -2.26 -17.97
C GLU A 284 -21.93 -3.70 -17.59
N LYS A 285 -20.94 -4.62 -17.55
CA LYS A 285 -21.20 -6.01 -17.12
C LYS A 285 -21.59 -6.10 -15.65
N HIS A 286 -21.05 -5.23 -14.79
CA HIS A 286 -21.39 -5.22 -13.36
C HIS A 286 -22.84 -4.75 -13.13
N LEU A 287 -23.25 -3.65 -13.76
CA LEU A 287 -24.63 -3.14 -13.70
C LEU A 287 -25.63 -4.14 -14.32
N ALA A 288 -25.24 -4.87 -15.37
CA ALA A 288 -26.06 -5.95 -15.91
C ALA A 288 -26.32 -7.06 -14.87
N ILE A 289 -25.29 -7.52 -14.13
CA ILE A 289 -25.45 -8.53 -13.07
C ILE A 289 -26.34 -8.05 -11.93
N LEU A 290 -26.24 -6.78 -11.52
CA LEU A 290 -27.13 -6.21 -10.51
C LEU A 290 -28.59 -6.17 -10.99
N LYS A 291 -28.82 -5.75 -12.23
CA LYS A 291 -30.15 -5.75 -12.87
C LYS A 291 -30.71 -7.17 -13.04
N GLU A 292 -29.89 -8.14 -13.45
CA GLU A 292 -30.23 -9.57 -13.54
C GLU A 292 -30.72 -10.13 -12.18
N ASN A 293 -30.27 -9.55 -11.06
CA ASN A 293 -30.65 -9.94 -9.69
C ASN A 293 -31.66 -8.98 -9.02
N ASN A 294 -32.27 -8.06 -9.78
CA ASN A 294 -33.22 -7.03 -9.28
C ASN A 294 -32.66 -6.08 -8.20
N ILE A 295 -31.34 -5.84 -8.21
CA ILE A 295 -30.68 -4.89 -7.29
C ILE A 295 -30.53 -3.54 -8.00
N SER A 296 -31.07 -2.47 -7.39
CA SER A 296 -30.83 -1.10 -7.87
C SER A 296 -29.40 -0.66 -7.56
N ALA A 297 -28.83 0.13 -8.46
CA ALA A 297 -27.56 0.85 -8.24
C ALA A 297 -27.77 2.30 -7.81
N GLU A 298 -29.02 2.75 -7.68
CA GLU A 298 -29.39 4.05 -7.12
C GLU A 298 -29.44 3.96 -5.59
N ILE A 299 -28.92 4.98 -4.91
CA ILE A 299 -28.75 5.02 -3.45
C ILE A 299 -29.41 6.30 -2.95
N GLU A 300 -30.37 6.19 -2.03
CA GLU A 300 -30.86 7.36 -1.29
C GLU A 300 -29.76 7.84 -0.33
N ALA A 301 -29.47 9.14 -0.33
CA ALA A 301 -28.40 9.70 0.48
C ALA A 301 -28.65 9.45 1.99
N PRO A 302 -27.84 8.61 2.67
CA PRO A 302 -28.15 8.18 4.02
C PRO A 302 -27.88 9.29 5.04
N GLU A 303 -28.79 9.47 6.01
CA GLU A 303 -28.57 10.40 7.13
C GLU A 303 -27.40 9.92 8.01
N VAL A 304 -26.23 10.52 7.81
CA VAL A 304 -25.04 10.26 8.63
C VAL A 304 -25.08 11.13 9.89
N GLN A 305 -25.26 10.49 11.04
CA GLN A 305 -25.11 11.16 12.34
C GLN A 305 -23.67 11.67 12.50
N ASP A 306 -23.49 12.98 12.70
CA ASP A 306 -22.17 13.55 13.01
C ASP A 306 -21.75 13.20 14.44
N ARG A 307 -21.16 12.01 14.60
CA ARG A 307 -20.65 11.49 15.87
C ARG A 307 -19.29 10.82 15.70
N LEU A 308 -18.46 10.90 16.73
CA LEU A 308 -17.17 10.19 16.80
C LEU A 308 -17.37 8.71 17.13
N VAL A 309 -16.71 7.83 16.38
CA VAL A 309 -16.75 6.37 16.54
C VAL A 309 -15.37 5.76 16.30
N TYR A 310 -15.07 4.64 16.96
CA TYR A 310 -13.92 3.81 16.58
C TYR A 310 -14.08 3.31 15.14
N CYS A 311 -12.99 3.26 14.38
CA CYS A 311 -13.07 2.97 12.96
C CYS A 311 -13.57 1.54 12.69
N TYR A 312 -14.48 1.41 11.73
CA TYR A 312 -15.05 0.14 11.27
C TYR A 312 -14.64 -0.12 9.82
N PRO A 313 -14.61 -1.40 9.38
CA PRO A 313 -14.32 -1.73 7.98
C PRO A 313 -15.29 -1.00 7.05
N VAL A 314 -14.80 -0.62 5.87
CA VAL A 314 -15.62 0.07 4.86
C VAL A 314 -16.85 -0.79 4.51
N ARG A 315 -18.00 -0.11 4.35
CA ARG A 315 -19.29 -0.71 3.99
C ARG A 315 -19.65 -0.25 2.59
N LEU A 316 -20.33 -1.10 1.84
CA LEU A 316 -20.84 -0.76 0.51
C LEU A 316 -22.34 -0.47 0.63
N ALA A 317 -22.85 0.54 -0.07
CA ALA A 317 -24.25 0.92 -0.05
C ALA A 317 -25.13 -0.08 -0.80
N ILE A 318 -24.62 -0.56 -1.95
CA ILE A 318 -25.35 -1.45 -2.86
C ILE A 318 -25.19 -2.91 -2.39
N PRO A 319 -26.29 -3.62 -2.09
CA PRO A 319 -26.24 -5.00 -1.63
C PRO A 319 -25.45 -5.93 -2.55
N SER A 320 -24.76 -6.90 -1.95
CA SER A 320 -24.09 -7.97 -2.69
C SER A 320 -25.15 -8.84 -3.40
N PRO A 321 -25.05 -9.07 -4.72
CA PRO A 321 -25.86 -10.08 -5.38
C PRO A 321 -25.56 -11.48 -4.82
N PRO A 322 -26.44 -12.46 -5.06
CA PRO A 322 -26.10 -13.87 -4.95
C PRO A 322 -24.78 -14.16 -5.69
N LEU A 323 -23.85 -14.84 -5.02
CA LEU A 323 -22.54 -15.15 -5.60
C LEU A 323 -22.54 -16.59 -6.16
N PRO A 324 -21.88 -16.85 -7.29
CA PRO A 324 -21.86 -18.17 -7.91
C PRO A 324 -20.99 -19.13 -7.12
N SER A 325 -21.24 -20.43 -7.28
CA SER A 325 -20.42 -21.48 -6.65
C SER A 325 -18.95 -21.38 -7.05
N VAL A 326 -18.07 -21.61 -6.08
CA VAL A 326 -16.60 -21.56 -6.20
C VAL A 326 -16.03 -22.77 -5.49
N GLU A 327 -15.22 -23.55 -6.20
CA GLU A 327 -14.58 -24.76 -5.68
C GLU A 327 -13.37 -24.40 -4.81
N MET A 328 -13.11 -25.19 -3.77
CA MET A 328 -11.88 -25.10 -2.99
C MET A 328 -11.39 -26.50 -2.63
N HIS A 329 -10.09 -26.75 -2.82
CA HIS A 329 -9.40 -27.94 -2.35
C HIS A 329 -8.04 -27.58 -1.74
N MET A 330 -7.51 -28.46 -0.89
CA MET A 330 -6.20 -28.30 -0.28
C MET A 330 -5.17 -29.21 -0.96
N GLU A 331 -4.07 -28.63 -1.43
CA GLU A 331 -2.95 -29.31 -2.08
C GLU A 331 -1.66 -28.91 -1.34
N ASN A 332 -0.99 -29.84 -0.65
CA ASN A 332 0.30 -29.59 0.01
C ASN A 332 0.35 -28.35 0.93
N ASN A 333 -0.68 -28.16 1.77
CA ASN A 333 -0.91 -26.96 2.60
C ASN A 333 -1.12 -25.64 1.83
N VAL A 334 -1.52 -25.70 0.56
CA VAL A 334 -2.01 -24.58 -0.24
C VAL A 334 -3.49 -24.77 -0.51
N ALA A 335 -4.31 -23.75 -0.24
CA ALA A 335 -5.70 -23.69 -0.65
C ALA A 335 -5.77 -23.26 -2.12
N CYS A 336 -6.32 -24.12 -2.96
CA CYS A 336 -6.53 -23.91 -4.39
C CYS A 336 -8.01 -23.60 -4.62
N VAL A 337 -8.33 -22.32 -4.85
CA VAL A 337 -9.69 -21.81 -5.01
C VAL A 337 -9.96 -21.58 -6.50
N ARG A 338 -11.06 -22.12 -7.05
CA ARG A 338 -11.32 -22.14 -8.50
C ARG A 338 -12.73 -21.64 -8.85
N TYR A 339 -12.80 -20.75 -9.85
CA TYR A 339 -14.04 -20.31 -10.48
C TYR A 339 -13.92 -20.46 -12.00
N LYS A 340 -14.88 -21.14 -12.67
CA LYS A 340 -14.88 -21.36 -14.14
C LYS A 340 -13.52 -21.83 -14.72
N GLY A 341 -12.83 -22.73 -14.01
CA GLY A 341 -11.50 -23.23 -14.39
C GLY A 341 -10.32 -22.38 -13.90
N GLU A 342 -10.52 -21.08 -13.70
CA GLU A 342 -9.49 -20.13 -13.24
C GLU A 342 -9.18 -20.33 -11.76
N MET A 343 -7.95 -20.77 -11.47
CA MET A 343 -7.48 -21.08 -10.14
C MET A 343 -6.62 -19.94 -9.57
N VAL A 344 -6.86 -19.61 -8.30
CA VAL A 344 -5.98 -18.81 -7.45
C VAL A 344 -5.51 -19.65 -6.26
N LYS A 345 -4.30 -19.39 -5.77
CA LYS A 345 -3.68 -20.15 -4.68
C LYS A 345 -3.34 -19.24 -3.50
N VAL A 346 -3.44 -19.77 -2.29
CA VAL A 346 -3.00 -19.12 -1.04
C VAL A 346 -2.60 -20.18 -0.03
N SER A 347 -1.54 -19.96 0.76
CA SER A 347 -1.13 -20.92 1.79
C SER A 347 -2.20 -21.09 2.87
N ARG A 348 -2.30 -22.30 3.46
CA ARG A 348 -3.29 -22.68 4.47
C ARG A 348 -3.35 -21.70 5.66
N ASN A 349 -2.20 -21.19 6.10
CA ASN A 349 -2.13 -20.23 7.20
C ASN A 349 -2.80 -18.90 6.82
N TYR A 350 -2.57 -18.41 5.61
CA TYR A 350 -3.20 -17.18 5.12
C TYR A 350 -4.67 -17.36 4.71
N PHE A 351 -5.07 -18.53 4.22
CA PHE A 351 -6.50 -18.88 4.07
C PHE A 351 -7.22 -18.84 5.43
N SER A 352 -6.59 -19.37 6.48
CA SER A 352 -7.09 -19.33 7.85
C SER A 352 -7.14 -17.90 8.41
N LYS A 353 -6.14 -17.06 8.11
CA LYS A 353 -6.14 -15.61 8.42
C LYS A 353 -7.32 -14.91 7.75
N LEU A 354 -7.58 -15.16 6.47
CA LEU A 354 -8.70 -14.57 5.74
C LEU A 354 -10.05 -14.97 6.34
N TRP A 355 -10.20 -16.21 6.81
CA TRP A 355 -11.41 -16.63 7.53
C TRP A 355 -11.62 -15.87 8.85
N LEU A 356 -10.57 -15.69 9.65
CA LEU A 356 -10.62 -14.89 10.89
C LEU A 356 -10.97 -13.43 10.59
N LEU A 357 -10.23 -12.80 9.67
CA LEU A 357 -10.46 -11.43 9.22
C LEU A 357 -11.91 -11.21 8.73
N TYR A 358 -12.44 -12.17 7.96
CA TYR A 358 -13.82 -12.15 7.47
C TYR A 358 -14.83 -12.23 8.62
N ARG A 359 -14.62 -13.15 9.57
CA ARG A 359 -15.48 -13.29 10.77
C ARG A 359 -15.48 -12.05 11.67
N TYR A 360 -14.37 -11.29 11.75
CA TYR A 360 -14.33 -10.03 12.51
C TYR A 360 -14.95 -8.83 11.76
N SER A 361 -15.09 -8.90 10.43
CA SER A 361 -15.28 -7.71 9.59
C SER A 361 -16.54 -7.74 8.73
N CYS A 362 -16.92 -8.89 8.18
CA CYS A 362 -18.12 -9.09 7.39
C CYS A 362 -19.38 -9.07 8.26
N ILE A 363 -20.46 -8.47 7.75
CA ILE A 363 -21.75 -8.34 8.47
C ILE A 363 -22.98 -8.67 7.60
N ASP A 364 -22.80 -8.96 6.30
CA ASP A 364 -23.88 -9.25 5.34
C ASP A 364 -23.93 -10.74 4.92
N ASP A 365 -23.21 -11.61 5.64
CA ASP A 365 -23.00 -13.02 5.29
C ASP A 365 -22.94 -13.89 6.55
N SER A 366 -24.05 -13.96 7.30
CA SER A 366 -24.13 -14.68 8.57
C SER A 366 -23.92 -16.20 8.45
N GLY A 367 -24.22 -16.77 7.28
CA GLY A 367 -23.97 -18.19 6.95
C GLY A 367 -22.57 -18.48 6.40
N PHE A 368 -21.73 -17.46 6.17
CA PHE A 368 -20.43 -17.57 5.50
C PHE A 368 -20.49 -18.11 4.05
N GLU A 369 -21.67 -18.06 3.42
CA GLU A 369 -21.94 -18.58 2.07
C GLU A 369 -21.15 -17.82 1.00
N LYS A 370 -20.96 -16.50 1.20
CA LYS A 370 -20.25 -15.61 0.28
C LYS A 370 -18.72 -15.64 0.47
N PHE A 371 -18.20 -16.36 1.48
CA PHE A 371 -16.78 -16.37 1.83
C PHE A 371 -15.87 -16.85 0.68
N LEU A 372 -16.11 -18.05 0.12
CA LEU A 372 -15.25 -18.60 -0.94
C LEU A 372 -15.23 -17.73 -2.21
N PRO A 373 -16.38 -17.25 -2.74
CA PRO A 373 -16.39 -16.30 -3.85
C PRO A 373 -15.64 -15.00 -3.55
N ARG A 374 -15.79 -14.43 -2.35
CA ARG A 374 -15.09 -13.18 -1.96
C ARG A 374 -13.58 -13.40 -1.80
N VAL A 375 -13.14 -14.56 -1.30
CA VAL A 375 -11.72 -14.94 -1.27
C VAL A 375 -11.16 -15.14 -2.70
N TRP A 376 -11.92 -15.72 -3.63
CA TRP A 376 -11.48 -15.83 -5.03
C TRP A 376 -11.33 -14.43 -5.67
N CYS A 377 -12.33 -13.54 -5.49
CA CYS A 377 -12.27 -12.16 -5.95
C CYS A 377 -11.05 -11.42 -5.39
N LEU A 378 -10.81 -11.51 -4.08
CA LEU A 378 -9.66 -10.92 -3.39
C LEU A 378 -8.32 -11.38 -3.99
N LEU A 379 -8.11 -12.69 -4.07
CA LEU A 379 -6.84 -13.26 -4.55
C LEU A 379 -6.62 -12.91 -6.03
N ARG A 380 -7.67 -12.97 -6.86
CA ARG A 380 -7.61 -12.56 -8.26
C ARG A 380 -7.33 -11.07 -8.42
N ARG A 381 -7.87 -10.22 -7.55
CA ARG A 381 -7.62 -8.76 -7.54
C ARG A 381 -6.14 -8.45 -7.29
N TYR A 382 -5.55 -9.01 -6.23
CA TYR A 382 -4.13 -8.79 -5.93
C TYR A 382 -3.20 -9.44 -6.97
N GLN A 383 -3.56 -10.61 -7.52
CA GLN A 383 -2.86 -11.20 -8.66
C GLN A 383 -2.83 -10.25 -9.88
N MET A 384 -3.91 -9.50 -10.15
CA MET A 384 -3.95 -8.55 -11.27
C MET A 384 -3.26 -7.22 -10.98
N MET A 385 -3.25 -6.78 -9.71
CA MET A 385 -2.50 -5.60 -9.27
C MET A 385 -0.99 -5.80 -9.44
N PHE A 386 -0.46 -6.92 -8.95
CA PHE A 386 0.97 -7.25 -9.07
C PHE A 386 1.33 -7.74 -10.47
N GLY A 387 0.45 -8.51 -11.11
CA GLY A 387 0.69 -9.16 -12.39
C GLY A 387 0.94 -10.67 -12.24
N VAL A 388 1.29 -11.31 -13.36
CA VAL A 388 1.38 -12.78 -13.47
C VAL A 388 2.78 -13.27 -13.84
N GLY A 389 3.72 -12.35 -14.08
CA GLY A 389 5.13 -12.68 -14.30
C GLY A 389 5.81 -13.19 -13.04
N LEU A 390 6.83 -14.03 -13.21
CA LEU A 390 7.66 -14.49 -12.10
C LEU A 390 8.37 -13.28 -11.46
N TYR A 391 8.14 -13.09 -10.16
CA TYR A 391 8.57 -11.94 -9.35
C TYR A 391 7.93 -10.57 -9.71
N GLU A 392 6.91 -10.50 -10.57
CA GLU A 392 6.17 -9.25 -10.83
C GLU A 392 5.51 -8.74 -9.53
N GLY A 393 5.57 -7.43 -9.26
CA GLY A 393 5.05 -6.81 -8.04
C GLY A 393 5.88 -7.00 -6.76
N THR A 394 6.85 -7.92 -6.72
CA THR A 394 7.63 -8.21 -5.50
C THR A 394 8.46 -7.03 -4.98
N GLY A 395 8.79 -6.07 -5.85
CA GLY A 395 9.54 -4.87 -5.52
C GLY A 395 8.70 -3.63 -5.18
N LEU A 396 7.38 -3.74 -5.01
CA LEU A 396 6.49 -2.59 -4.75
C LEU A 396 6.37 -2.23 -3.27
N GLN A 397 6.32 -3.23 -2.39
CA GLN A 397 6.28 -3.09 -0.93
C GLN A 397 6.67 -4.41 -0.23
N GLY A 398 7.31 -4.30 0.94
CA GLY A 398 7.47 -5.41 1.90
C GLY A 398 6.84 -5.02 3.24
N ALA A 399 6.36 -5.98 4.02
CA ALA A 399 5.76 -5.70 5.34
C ALA A 399 6.83 -5.65 6.44
N LEU A 400 6.61 -4.93 7.55
CA LEU A 400 7.58 -4.94 8.67
C LEU A 400 7.61 -6.32 9.36
N PRO A 401 8.74 -6.74 9.96
CA PRO A 401 8.81 -7.97 10.74
C PRO A 401 7.81 -8.02 11.92
N VAL A 402 7.40 -9.23 12.31
CA VAL A 402 6.40 -9.46 13.38
C VAL A 402 6.80 -8.75 14.69
N HIS A 403 8.04 -8.94 15.13
CA HIS A 403 8.58 -8.33 16.35
C HIS A 403 8.68 -6.79 16.29
N VAL A 404 8.69 -6.19 15.09
CA VAL A 404 8.64 -4.72 14.94
C VAL A 404 7.22 -4.21 15.17
N PHE A 405 6.20 -4.90 14.66
CA PHE A 405 4.80 -4.56 14.95
C PHE A 405 4.46 -4.75 16.44
N GLU A 406 4.96 -5.80 17.09
CA GLU A 406 4.86 -6.00 18.54
C GLU A 406 5.45 -4.80 19.32
N ALA A 407 6.65 -4.36 18.95
CA ALA A 407 7.31 -3.19 19.55
C ALA A 407 6.53 -1.88 19.27
N LEU A 408 6.08 -1.65 18.05
CA LEU A 408 5.27 -0.47 17.67
C LEU A 408 3.96 -0.40 18.46
N HIS A 409 3.29 -1.54 18.68
CA HIS A 409 2.10 -1.61 19.52
C HIS A 409 2.43 -1.32 20.98
N LYS A 410 3.40 -2.03 21.56
CA LYS A 410 3.79 -1.92 22.98
C LYS A 410 4.26 -0.51 23.37
N LEU A 411 5.10 0.11 22.53
CA LEU A 411 5.84 1.32 22.86
C LEU A 411 5.11 2.61 22.46
N PHE A 412 4.45 2.58 21.30
CA PHE A 412 3.82 3.75 20.67
C PHE A 412 2.31 3.58 20.48
N GLY A 413 1.72 2.51 21.03
CA GLY A 413 0.27 2.25 20.96
C GLY A 413 -0.25 2.04 19.55
N VAL A 414 0.61 1.73 18.56
CA VAL A 414 0.18 1.53 17.17
C VAL A 414 -0.85 0.41 17.11
N SER A 415 -1.97 0.64 16.42
CA SER A 415 -3.05 -0.36 16.30
C SER A 415 -3.55 -0.56 14.88
N PHE A 416 -2.95 0.12 13.89
CA PHE A 416 -3.48 0.26 12.54
C PHE A 416 -2.34 0.48 11.53
N GLU A 417 -2.44 -0.15 10.35
CA GLU A 417 -1.53 0.05 9.21
C GLU A 417 -2.18 0.94 8.14
N CYS A 418 -1.55 2.06 7.78
CA CYS A 418 -2.06 2.96 6.73
C CYS A 418 -1.95 2.36 5.31
N PHE A 419 -1.04 1.41 5.08
CA PHE A 419 -0.80 0.81 3.76
C PHE A 419 -0.60 -0.70 3.86
N ALA A 420 -1.71 -1.44 3.79
CA ALA A 420 -1.69 -2.89 3.82
C ALA A 420 -2.75 -3.51 2.89
N SER A 421 -3.04 -4.78 3.11
CA SER A 421 -3.99 -5.64 2.40
C SER A 421 -4.41 -6.77 3.35
N PRO A 422 -5.53 -7.47 3.10
CA PRO A 422 -5.87 -8.68 3.87
C PRO A 422 -4.74 -9.73 3.88
N LEU A 423 -3.94 -9.75 2.82
CA LEU A 423 -2.83 -10.69 2.60
C LEU A 423 -1.55 -10.32 3.37
N ASN A 424 -1.30 -9.03 3.66
CA ASN A 424 -0.06 -8.60 4.35
C ASN A 424 -0.24 -7.94 5.72
N CYS A 425 -1.44 -7.47 6.09
CA CYS A 425 -1.65 -6.76 7.36
C CYS A 425 -1.24 -7.57 8.61
N TYR A 426 -0.70 -6.88 9.60
CA TYR A 426 -0.49 -7.39 10.95
C TYR A 426 -1.76 -7.27 11.80
N PHE A 427 -2.48 -6.13 11.73
CA PHE A 427 -3.70 -5.89 12.52
C PHE A 427 -4.98 -6.26 11.75
N LYS A 428 -6.11 -6.46 12.48
CA LYS A 428 -7.46 -6.55 11.88
C LYS A 428 -8.05 -5.19 11.43
N GLN A 429 -7.27 -4.11 11.50
CA GLN A 429 -7.66 -2.78 11.07
C GLN A 429 -6.52 -2.08 10.32
N TYR A 430 -6.78 -1.72 9.07
CA TYR A 430 -5.80 -1.17 8.16
C TYR A 430 -6.51 -0.45 7.00
N CYS A 431 -5.76 0.35 6.25
CA CYS A 431 -6.16 0.88 4.96
C CYS A 431 -5.55 0.06 3.82
N SER A 432 -6.26 -0.05 2.69
CA SER A 432 -5.82 -0.79 1.50
C SER A 432 -6.46 -0.24 0.23
N ALA A 433 -5.90 -0.59 -0.93
CA ALA A 433 -6.35 -0.04 -2.21
C ALA A 433 -7.80 -0.41 -2.60
N PHE A 434 -8.26 -1.62 -2.26
CA PHE A 434 -9.47 -2.20 -2.85
C PHE A 434 -10.61 -2.29 -1.84
N LEU A 435 -11.27 -1.15 -1.59
CA LEU A 435 -12.34 -1.04 -0.59
C LEU A 435 -13.51 -2.03 -0.80
N ASP A 436 -13.75 -2.43 -2.05
CA ASP A 436 -14.83 -3.34 -2.44
C ASP A 436 -14.55 -4.81 -2.09
N THR A 437 -13.30 -5.25 -2.23
CA THR A 437 -12.88 -6.64 -1.94
C THR A 437 -12.34 -6.78 -0.53
N ASP A 438 -11.59 -5.79 -0.05
CA ASP A 438 -10.89 -5.85 1.24
C ASP A 438 -11.76 -5.44 2.44
N GLY A 439 -12.87 -4.72 2.22
CA GLY A 439 -13.77 -4.26 3.28
C GLY A 439 -14.38 -5.42 4.09
N TYR A 440 -14.68 -6.53 3.43
CA TYR A 440 -15.13 -7.77 4.08
C TYR A 440 -14.07 -8.43 4.95
N PHE A 441 -12.79 -8.09 4.80
CA PHE A 441 -11.65 -8.64 5.54
C PHE A 441 -10.98 -7.63 6.49
N GLY A 442 -11.58 -6.44 6.67
CA GLY A 442 -11.13 -5.47 7.68
C GLY A 442 -10.54 -4.17 7.14
N SER A 443 -10.45 -3.99 5.82
CA SER A 443 -9.98 -2.72 5.27
C SER A 443 -10.94 -1.57 5.59
N ARG A 444 -10.37 -0.40 5.86
CA ARG A 444 -11.07 0.88 5.98
C ARG A 444 -11.16 1.64 4.64
N GLY A 445 -10.66 1.07 3.54
CA GLY A 445 -10.52 1.72 2.24
C GLY A 445 -9.14 2.37 2.05
N PRO A 446 -8.92 3.16 0.98
CA PRO A 446 -7.64 3.81 0.72
C PRO A 446 -7.24 4.77 1.85
N CYS A 447 -5.93 4.97 2.04
CA CYS A 447 -5.43 5.83 3.12
C CYS A 447 -5.86 7.29 2.96
N LEU A 448 -5.94 7.79 1.72
CA LEU A 448 -6.30 9.18 1.42
C LEU A 448 -7.79 9.47 1.67
N ASP A 449 -8.64 8.42 1.63
CA ASP A 449 -10.09 8.50 1.94
C ASP A 449 -10.39 8.20 3.42
N PHE A 450 -9.35 8.04 4.25
CA PHE A 450 -9.47 7.72 5.66
C PHE A 450 -9.02 8.91 6.52
N PHE A 451 -9.96 9.46 7.28
CA PHE A 451 -9.79 10.71 8.04
C PHE A 451 -9.86 10.46 9.57
N PRO A 452 -8.81 9.89 10.19
CA PRO A 452 -8.74 9.69 11.63
C PRO A 452 -8.55 11.03 12.36
N ILE A 453 -9.33 11.22 13.41
CA ILE A 453 -9.20 12.34 14.35
C ILE A 453 -8.19 11.99 15.45
N SER A 454 -8.14 10.72 15.87
CA SER A 454 -7.17 10.24 16.85
C SER A 454 -6.75 8.80 16.57
N GLY A 455 -5.63 8.39 17.17
CA GLY A 455 -5.05 7.05 17.04
C GLY A 455 -3.54 7.06 16.85
N SER A 456 -2.93 5.88 16.85
CA SER A 456 -1.52 5.69 16.53
C SER A 456 -1.36 4.66 15.41
N PHE A 457 -0.59 5.04 14.39
CA PHE A 457 -0.59 4.44 13.06
C PHE A 457 0.84 4.12 12.60
N GLU A 458 1.00 2.96 11.96
CA GLU A 458 2.15 2.66 11.10
C GLU A 458 1.82 3.10 9.66
N ALA A 459 2.82 3.57 8.91
CA ALA A 459 2.67 3.87 7.50
C ALA A 459 3.92 3.48 6.70
N ASN A 460 3.84 2.35 6.00
CA ASN A 460 4.86 1.84 5.07
C ASN A 460 4.30 1.83 3.64
N PRO A 461 4.26 2.99 2.95
CA PRO A 461 3.60 3.13 1.64
C PRO A 461 4.35 2.37 0.53
N PRO A 462 3.65 1.86 -0.50
CA PRO A 462 4.30 1.29 -1.67
C PRO A 462 5.07 2.36 -2.45
N PHE A 463 6.10 1.94 -3.18
CA PHE A 463 7.10 2.83 -3.77
C PHE A 463 6.59 3.59 -5.01
N CYS A 464 5.76 4.61 -4.78
CA CYS A 464 5.28 5.60 -5.74
C CYS A 464 5.47 7.01 -5.13
N GLU A 465 6.25 7.87 -5.79
CA GLU A 465 6.61 9.19 -5.25
C GLU A 465 5.38 10.09 -5.09
N GLU A 466 4.47 10.02 -6.06
CA GLU A 466 3.23 10.80 -6.13
C GLU A 466 2.26 10.40 -5.01
N LEU A 467 2.16 9.10 -4.68
CA LEU A 467 1.38 8.60 -3.55
C LEU A 467 2.02 8.98 -2.21
N MET A 468 3.35 8.92 -2.10
CA MET A 468 4.05 9.32 -0.89
C MET A 468 3.90 10.82 -0.61
N ASP A 469 3.95 11.70 -1.63
CA ASP A 469 3.73 13.13 -1.42
C ASP A 469 2.26 13.47 -1.05
N ALA A 470 1.30 12.76 -1.65
CA ALA A 470 -0.11 12.86 -1.26
C ALA A 470 -0.33 12.38 0.19
N MET A 471 0.32 11.28 0.61
CA MET A 471 0.29 10.77 1.99
C MET A 471 0.82 11.81 2.99
N VAL A 472 1.96 12.46 2.72
CA VAL A 472 2.49 13.53 3.58
C VAL A 472 1.49 14.67 3.69
N SER A 473 0.96 15.11 2.55
CA SER A 473 -0.06 16.17 2.47
C SER A 473 -1.35 15.83 3.21
N HIS A 474 -1.69 14.54 3.34
CA HIS A 474 -2.83 14.05 4.09
C HIS A 474 -2.55 14.01 5.59
N PHE A 475 -1.43 13.40 6.00
CA PHE A 475 -1.04 13.32 7.41
C PHE A 475 -0.84 14.71 8.04
N GLU A 476 -0.21 15.66 7.34
CA GLU A 476 -0.06 17.03 7.85
C GLU A 476 -1.40 17.73 8.08
N LYS A 477 -2.40 17.54 7.21
CA LYS A 477 -3.77 18.08 7.39
C LYS A 477 -4.48 17.44 8.58
N LEU A 478 -4.35 16.13 8.78
CA LEU A 478 -4.96 15.42 9.91
C LEU A 478 -4.34 15.85 11.25
N LEU A 479 -3.01 15.98 11.29
CA LEU A 479 -2.25 16.43 12.45
C LEU A 479 -2.49 17.91 12.80
N GLU A 480 -2.86 18.73 11.83
CA GLU A 480 -3.24 20.15 12.01
C GLU A 480 -4.70 20.34 12.40
N SER A 481 -5.62 19.55 11.84
CA SER A 481 -7.07 19.69 12.08
C SER A 481 -7.58 19.00 13.35
N SER A 482 -6.74 18.18 14.01
CA SER A 482 -7.10 17.50 15.27
C SER A 482 -6.27 17.95 16.46
N SER A 483 -6.95 18.21 17.57
CA SER A 483 -6.36 18.38 18.91
C SER A 483 -6.26 17.07 19.72
N GLU A 484 -6.89 15.99 19.26
CA GLU A 484 -6.86 14.68 19.92
C GLU A 484 -5.53 13.96 19.68
N PRO A 485 -5.11 12.98 20.51
CA PRO A 485 -3.83 12.30 20.33
C PRO A 485 -3.73 11.57 18.98
N LEU A 486 -2.87 12.07 18.09
CA LEU A 486 -2.68 11.56 16.73
C LEU A 486 -1.19 11.40 16.39
N SER A 487 -0.80 10.22 15.91
CA SER A 487 0.59 9.81 15.66
C SER A 487 0.72 8.92 14.44
N PHE A 488 1.57 9.29 13.49
CA PHE A 488 1.97 8.45 12.36
C PHE A 488 3.48 8.13 12.44
N ILE A 489 3.83 6.85 12.39
CA ILE A 489 5.22 6.38 12.32
C ILE A 489 5.44 5.87 10.90
N VAL A 490 6.14 6.67 10.11
CA VAL A 490 6.29 6.47 8.66
C VAL A 490 7.61 5.76 8.35
N PHE A 491 7.55 4.68 7.57
CA PHE A 491 8.71 3.90 7.13
C PHE A 491 8.86 4.06 5.60
N ILE A 492 9.96 4.67 5.15
CA ILE A 492 10.25 4.81 3.71
C ILE A 492 11.73 4.55 3.39
N PRO A 493 12.09 4.09 2.19
CA PRO A 493 13.48 4.01 1.74
C PRO A 493 14.15 5.40 1.80
N GLU A 494 15.36 5.46 2.31
CA GLU A 494 16.17 6.68 2.35
C GLU A 494 16.84 6.96 0.98
N TRP A 495 16.02 7.05 -0.07
CA TRP A 495 16.49 7.46 -1.39
C TRP A 495 16.90 8.94 -1.34
N ARG A 496 18.19 9.22 -1.62
CA ARG A 496 18.80 10.56 -1.60
C ARG A 496 19.51 10.96 -2.90
N ASP A 497 19.45 10.12 -3.93
CA ASP A 497 20.04 10.40 -5.25
C ASP A 497 19.04 10.11 -6.38
N PRO A 498 18.15 11.08 -6.72
CA PRO A 498 17.82 12.28 -5.96
C PRO A 498 16.97 11.98 -4.70
N PRO A 499 16.83 12.91 -3.75
CA PRO A 499 15.90 12.76 -2.63
C PRO A 499 14.45 12.89 -3.10
N THR A 500 13.55 12.04 -2.61
CA THR A 500 12.12 12.17 -2.95
C THR A 500 11.52 13.42 -2.29
N PRO A 501 10.53 14.07 -2.92
CA PRO A 501 9.81 15.20 -2.31
C PRO A 501 9.19 14.83 -0.96
N ALA A 502 8.61 13.62 -0.87
CA ALA A 502 7.97 13.12 0.33
C ALA A 502 8.93 12.96 1.52
N LEU A 503 10.13 12.38 1.30
CA LEU A 503 11.16 12.30 2.34
C LEU A 503 11.54 13.71 2.80
N THR A 504 11.90 14.57 1.86
CA THR A 504 12.35 15.95 2.12
C THR A 504 11.32 16.75 2.92
N ARG A 505 10.03 16.62 2.58
CA ARG A 505 8.93 17.26 3.32
C ARG A 505 8.75 16.71 4.71
N MET A 506 8.78 15.40 4.91
CA MET A 506 8.69 14.82 6.26
C MET A 506 9.89 15.20 7.12
N GLU A 507 11.09 15.29 6.54
CA GLU A 507 12.29 15.79 7.23
C GLU A 507 12.15 17.25 7.70
N GLN A 508 11.31 18.05 7.03
CA GLN A 508 11.06 19.48 7.33
C GLN A 508 9.75 19.74 8.08
N SER A 509 8.87 18.74 8.25
CA SER A 509 7.53 18.95 8.80
C SER A 509 7.54 19.41 10.26
N LYS A 510 6.70 20.40 10.58
CA LYS A 510 6.49 20.92 11.95
C LYS A 510 5.98 19.87 12.94
N PHE A 511 5.50 18.73 12.45
CA PHE A 511 5.04 17.60 13.26
C PHE A 511 6.12 16.54 13.52
N LYS A 512 7.31 16.65 12.91
CA LYS A 512 8.41 15.69 13.12
C LYS A 512 8.93 15.79 14.55
N ARG A 513 8.84 14.68 15.30
CA ARG A 513 9.29 14.55 16.69
C ARG A 513 10.62 13.80 16.81
N HIS A 514 10.79 12.79 15.96
CA HIS A 514 12.05 12.06 15.85
C HIS A 514 12.22 11.51 14.43
N GLN A 515 13.46 11.19 14.08
CA GLN A 515 13.83 10.56 12.83
C GLN A 515 14.97 9.58 13.09
N LEU A 516 14.80 8.33 12.67
CA LEU A 516 15.78 7.27 12.83
C LEU A 516 16.09 6.64 11.47
N ILE A 517 17.36 6.29 11.22
CA ILE A 517 17.78 5.59 10.02
C ILE A 517 18.17 4.16 10.40
N LEU A 518 17.54 3.16 9.77
CA LEU A 518 18.01 1.78 9.78
C LEU A 518 18.98 1.58 8.61
N PRO A 519 20.24 1.16 8.85
CA PRO A 519 21.21 0.96 7.77
C PRO A 519 20.80 -0.16 6.81
N ALA A 520 21.18 -0.01 5.55
CA ALA A 520 21.09 -1.07 4.54
C ALA A 520 21.79 -2.35 5.04
N PHE A 521 21.21 -3.50 4.71
CA PHE A 521 21.66 -4.84 5.08
C PHE A 521 21.66 -5.18 6.58
N ASP A 522 21.44 -4.21 7.48
CA ASP A 522 21.34 -4.42 8.94
C ASP A 522 19.91 -4.64 9.45
N HIS A 523 18.89 -4.52 8.57
CA HIS A 523 17.49 -4.76 8.90
C HIS A 523 16.76 -5.55 7.80
N GLU A 524 15.57 -6.05 8.12
CA GLU A 524 14.80 -6.99 7.30
C GLU A 524 13.34 -6.55 7.11
N TYR A 525 12.75 -7.01 6.02
CA TYR A 525 11.32 -6.92 5.70
C TYR A 525 10.76 -8.32 5.45
N ARG A 526 9.43 -8.47 5.58
CA ARG A 526 8.68 -9.62 5.10
C ARG A 526 8.29 -9.45 3.64
N SER A 527 8.34 -10.55 2.90
CA SER A 527 7.95 -10.64 1.49
C SER A 527 6.53 -10.14 1.23
N GLY A 528 6.32 -9.29 0.22
CA GLY A 528 4.97 -8.93 -0.24
C GLY A 528 4.16 -10.15 -0.70
N SER A 529 4.83 -11.22 -1.12
CA SER A 529 4.25 -12.49 -1.51
C SER A 529 4.08 -13.49 -0.35
N GLN A 530 4.22 -13.06 0.91
CA GLN A 530 4.12 -13.92 2.12
C GLN A 530 2.89 -14.83 2.22
N HIS A 531 1.82 -14.49 1.49
CA HIS A 531 0.59 -15.29 1.43
C HIS A 531 0.75 -16.61 0.63
N ILE A 532 1.78 -16.73 -0.23
CA ILE A 532 2.08 -17.90 -1.08
C ILE A 532 3.53 -18.38 -0.93
N CYS A 533 4.50 -17.49 -0.66
CA CYS A 533 5.92 -17.85 -0.62
C CYS A 533 6.24 -18.84 0.51
N LYS A 534 7.38 -19.51 0.39
CA LYS A 534 7.86 -20.44 1.41
C LYS A 534 8.41 -19.70 2.63
N LYS A 535 8.65 -20.46 3.71
CA LYS A 535 9.22 -19.93 4.95
C LYS A 535 10.62 -19.35 4.75
N GLU A 536 11.42 -19.97 3.88
CA GLU A 536 12.78 -19.55 3.54
C GLU A 536 12.79 -18.27 2.69
N GLU A 537 11.66 -17.92 2.08
CA GLU A 537 11.40 -16.75 1.25
C GLU A 537 10.66 -15.64 2.03
N MET A 538 10.30 -15.90 3.30
CA MET A 538 9.43 -15.04 4.11
C MET A 538 10.09 -13.71 4.48
N TYR A 539 11.39 -13.72 4.79
CA TYR A 539 12.16 -12.55 5.23
C TYR A 539 13.31 -12.27 4.28
N TYR A 540 13.59 -10.99 4.04
CA TYR A 540 14.74 -10.54 3.25
C TYR A 540 15.37 -9.29 3.84
N LYS A 541 16.70 -9.17 3.72
CA LYS A 541 17.45 -7.97 4.13
C LYS A 541 17.15 -6.79 3.21
N ALA A 542 16.91 -5.62 3.79
CA ALA A 542 16.75 -4.38 3.04
C ALA A 542 18.07 -4.03 2.32
N VAL A 543 18.00 -3.69 1.04
CA VAL A 543 19.19 -3.31 0.23
C VAL A 543 19.44 -1.79 0.21
N HIS A 544 18.60 -1.04 0.90
CA HIS A 544 18.68 0.41 1.11
C HIS A 544 18.52 0.70 2.61
N ASN A 545 18.95 1.89 3.03
CA ASN A 545 18.57 2.42 4.32
C ASN A 545 17.04 2.66 4.36
N THR A 546 16.42 2.53 5.53
CA THR A 546 15.04 2.95 5.76
C THR A 546 15.01 4.08 6.79
N ALA A 547 14.36 5.18 6.42
CA ALA A 547 14.04 6.26 7.33
C ALA A 547 12.71 5.99 8.05
N ILE A 548 12.74 6.04 9.38
CA ILE A 548 11.58 6.00 10.26
C ILE A 548 11.33 7.43 10.76
N LEU A 549 10.19 8.01 10.44
CA LEU A 549 9.84 9.39 10.82
C LEU A 549 8.59 9.40 11.71
N PHE A 550 8.71 10.03 12.88
CA PHE A 550 7.63 10.15 13.87
C PHE A 550 6.91 11.48 13.68
N LEU A 551 5.74 11.48 13.05
CA LEU A 551 4.91 12.66 12.81
C LEU A 551 3.74 12.68 13.80
N GLN A 552 3.74 13.62 14.74
CA GLN A 552 2.77 13.64 15.84
C GLN A 552 2.31 15.07 16.15
N ASN A 553 1.01 15.25 16.40
CA ASN A 553 0.49 16.50 16.96
C ASN A 553 0.85 16.61 18.46
N SER A 554 0.58 17.74 19.10
CA SER A 554 1.02 17.96 20.49
C SER A 554 0.45 16.93 21.47
N ALA A 555 -0.81 16.52 21.29
CA ALA A 555 -1.45 15.50 22.13
C ALA A 555 -0.94 14.08 21.85
N GLY A 556 -0.60 13.78 20.59
CA GLY A 556 0.01 12.50 20.18
C GLY A 556 1.42 12.36 20.74
N PHE A 557 2.23 13.42 20.67
CA PHE A 557 3.57 13.48 21.26
C PHE A 557 3.52 13.27 22.78
N SER A 558 2.68 14.01 23.51
CA SER A 558 2.54 13.84 24.98
C SER A 558 2.08 12.44 25.44
N LYS A 559 1.56 11.61 24.53
CA LYS A 559 1.08 10.25 24.82
C LYS A 559 2.05 9.16 24.36
N TRP A 560 2.63 9.34 23.18
CA TRP A 560 3.45 8.36 22.46
C TRP A 560 4.82 8.93 22.06
N GLU A 561 5.38 9.76 22.93
CA GLU A 561 6.70 10.38 22.76
C GLU A 561 7.78 9.36 22.35
N PRO A 562 8.58 9.63 21.30
CA PRO A 562 9.79 8.87 20.97
C PRO A 562 10.93 9.17 21.96
N THR A 563 10.77 8.69 23.20
CA THR A 563 11.81 8.78 24.23
C THR A 563 13.01 7.88 23.87
N PRO A 564 14.23 8.18 24.37
CA PRO A 564 15.43 7.39 24.05
C PRO A 564 15.27 5.89 24.35
N GLU A 565 14.55 5.53 25.40
CA GLU A 565 14.33 4.15 25.85
C GLU A 565 13.40 3.41 24.89
N ARG A 566 12.30 4.06 24.47
CA ARG A 566 11.36 3.51 23.48
C ARG A 566 12.02 3.35 22.11
N LEU A 567 12.85 4.31 21.70
CA LEU A 567 13.63 4.23 20.47
C LEU A 567 14.67 3.10 20.53
N GLN A 568 15.36 2.94 21.67
CA GLN A 568 16.31 1.86 21.89
C GLN A 568 15.64 0.48 21.84
N GLU A 569 14.45 0.32 22.43
CA GLU A 569 13.70 -0.94 22.36
C GLU A 569 13.20 -1.25 20.94
N LEU A 570 12.73 -0.24 20.19
CA LEU A 570 12.36 -0.41 18.77
C LEU A 570 13.55 -0.84 17.90
N VAL A 571 14.73 -0.25 18.10
CA VAL A 571 15.97 -0.69 17.42
C VAL A 571 16.43 -2.07 17.89
N ALA A 572 16.20 -2.42 19.15
CA ALA A 572 16.49 -3.75 19.66
C ALA A 572 15.58 -4.81 19.02
N ALA A 573 14.32 -4.50 18.71
CA ALA A 573 13.40 -5.43 18.05
C ALA A 573 14.00 -5.99 16.74
N TYR A 574 14.48 -5.13 15.84
CA TYR A 574 15.13 -5.54 14.59
C TYR A 574 16.33 -6.50 14.79
N LYS A 575 17.02 -6.43 15.93
CA LYS A 575 18.15 -7.33 16.24
C LYS A 575 17.72 -8.74 16.67
N HIS A 576 16.45 -8.97 16.98
CA HIS A 576 15.94 -10.27 17.41
C HIS A 576 15.67 -11.26 16.27
N SER A 577 15.64 -10.80 15.01
CA SER A 577 15.39 -11.66 13.82
C SER A 577 16.34 -12.87 13.74
N GLY A 578 17.58 -12.73 14.26
CA GLY A 578 18.61 -13.78 14.20
C GLY A 578 18.58 -14.87 15.28
N ARG A 579 17.54 -14.99 16.15
CA ARG A 579 17.61 -15.91 17.32
C ARG A 579 16.43 -16.85 17.61
N THR A 580 15.31 -16.78 16.88
CA THR A 580 14.10 -17.59 17.19
C THR A 580 13.95 -18.89 16.37
N LEU A 581 15.02 -19.37 15.72
CA LEU A 581 15.08 -20.65 15.00
C LEU A 581 15.99 -21.70 15.65
N SER A 582 16.15 -21.65 16.98
CA SER A 582 16.73 -22.75 17.77
C SER A 582 15.63 -23.39 18.65
N SER A 583 15.51 -24.71 18.57
CA SER A 583 14.37 -25.49 19.06
C SER A 583 14.18 -25.46 20.58
N SER A 584 13.07 -24.87 21.03
CA SER A 584 12.62 -24.87 22.44
C SER A 584 11.82 -26.11 22.82
N SER A 585 12.43 -27.31 22.82
CA SER A 585 11.90 -28.48 23.57
C SER A 585 12.85 -29.69 23.61
N SER A 586 13.60 -29.83 24.69
CA SER A 586 13.94 -31.13 25.33
C SER A 586 14.57 -30.88 26.69
N SER A 587 13.83 -31.16 27.77
CA SER A 587 14.32 -31.14 29.15
C SER A 587 14.44 -32.56 29.68
N SER A 588 15.46 -32.82 30.51
CA SER A 588 15.87 -34.14 31.05
C SER A 588 16.33 -35.15 29.97
N SER A 589 17.35 -35.96 30.20
CA SER A 589 17.74 -36.59 31.47
C SER A 589 19.26 -36.74 31.65
N SER A 590 19.68 -36.98 32.88
CA SER A 590 21.08 -37.19 33.26
C SER A 590 21.51 -38.64 33.04
N SER A 591 22.67 -38.85 32.43
CA SER A 591 23.47 -40.07 32.60
C SER A 591 24.96 -39.74 32.54
N SER A 592 25.74 -40.37 33.42
CA SER A 592 27.17 -40.15 33.59
C SER A 592 27.96 -41.32 33.03
N SER A 593 28.87 -41.07 32.09
CA SER A 593 29.93 -41.99 31.71
C SER A 593 31.17 -41.21 31.27
N SER A 594 32.32 -41.87 31.25
CA SER A 594 33.62 -41.21 31.29
C SER A 594 34.46 -41.41 30.02
N SER A 595 35.51 -40.59 29.95
CA SER A 595 36.86 -40.93 29.45
C SER A 595 37.12 -41.14 27.96
N SER A 596 38.32 -40.68 27.61
CA SER A 596 39.19 -41.07 26.48
C SER A 596 39.13 -40.26 25.19
N SER A 597 40.30 -40.23 24.56
CA SER A 597 40.75 -39.31 23.52
C SER A 597 41.07 -40.06 22.23
N SER A 598 40.92 -39.40 21.08
CA SER A 598 41.83 -39.61 19.95
C SER A 598 41.78 -38.45 18.96
N THR A 599 42.84 -38.31 18.18
CA THR A 599 43.06 -37.29 17.14
C THR A 599 43.19 -37.93 15.76
N ALA A 600 43.18 -37.11 14.71
CA ALA A 600 43.27 -37.51 13.29
C ALA A 600 41.96 -38.14 12.75
N ASP A 601 41.68 -38.15 11.44
CA ASP A 601 42.60 -38.02 10.30
C ASP A 601 42.22 -36.97 9.23
N LYS A 602 43.11 -36.81 8.25
CA LYS A 602 43.08 -35.80 7.18
C LYS A 602 43.16 -36.47 5.80
N GLU A 603 42.69 -35.76 4.76
CA GLU A 603 43.06 -35.93 3.33
C GLU A 603 42.75 -37.25 2.60
N ARG A 604 41.85 -37.18 1.61
CA ARG A 604 41.98 -37.66 0.20
C ARG A 604 40.60 -37.61 -0.49
N GLU A 605 40.47 -37.44 -1.81
CA GLU A 605 41.26 -36.71 -2.82
C GLU A 605 40.33 -36.47 -4.03
N LEU A 606 40.76 -35.68 -5.02
CA LEU A 606 39.96 -35.37 -6.22
C LEU A 606 39.95 -36.52 -7.24
N GLY A 607 38.88 -36.60 -8.05
CA GLY A 607 39.03 -37.02 -9.45
C GLY A 607 38.04 -38.04 -10.02
N ARG A 608 36.98 -37.55 -10.69
CA ARG A 608 36.68 -37.92 -12.08
C ARG A 608 35.64 -37.01 -12.73
N GLU A 609 35.87 -36.67 -13.99
CA GLU A 609 34.89 -35.99 -14.85
C GLU A 609 34.24 -36.96 -15.86
N GLN A 610 33.28 -36.38 -16.62
CA GLN A 610 32.95 -36.65 -18.03
C GLN A 610 31.96 -37.77 -18.41
N SER A 611 31.29 -37.48 -19.54
CA SER A 611 30.22 -38.23 -20.24
C SER A 611 28.85 -38.26 -19.53
N SER A 612 27.70 -38.11 -20.22
CA SER A 612 27.46 -37.80 -21.65
C SER A 612 26.16 -37.04 -21.87
N SER A 613 26.12 -36.16 -22.88
CA SER A 613 24.94 -35.44 -23.35
C SER A 613 23.86 -36.36 -23.95
N ARG A 614 22.59 -35.96 -23.88
CA ARG A 614 21.57 -36.30 -24.90
C ARG A 614 20.42 -35.29 -24.91
N GLU A 615 20.12 -34.79 -26.09
CA GLU A 615 18.93 -33.96 -26.38
C GLU A 615 17.76 -34.85 -26.83
N THR A 616 16.53 -34.43 -26.57
CA THR A 616 15.32 -34.99 -27.20
C THR A 616 14.26 -33.92 -27.39
N ASN A 617 14.06 -33.46 -28.63
CA ASN A 617 12.78 -32.88 -29.05
C ASN A 617 11.74 -34.00 -29.22
N PRO A 618 10.44 -33.65 -29.15
CA PRO A 618 9.48 -34.17 -30.12
C PRO A 618 8.73 -33.04 -30.86
N ASN A 619 8.05 -33.45 -31.94
CA ASN A 619 7.29 -32.64 -32.90
C ASN A 619 6.14 -31.84 -32.28
#